data_AF-A0A6J5TIY4-F1
#
_entry.id   AF-A0A6J5TIY4-F1
#
_cell.length_a   1.000
_cell.length_b   1.000
_cell.length_c   1.000
_cell.angle_alpha   90.00
_cell.angle_beta   90.00
_cell.angle_gamma   90.00
#
_symmetry.space_group_name_H-M   'P 1'
#
loop_
_entity.id
_entity.type
_entity.pdbx_description
1 polymer ?
#
loop_
_entity_poly.entity_id
_entity_poly.type
_entity_poly.pdbx_seq_one_letter_code
_entity_poly.pdbx_strand_id
1 'polypeptide(L)'
;MRGICFEVCDVVLHADAIHRGGGQVIPTARTLIYASQLTAKPRLLEPVYLVEIQAPEQTVSGIYGVLNQKRGHVFQEMQRPGTPLYNMKAYLPVIECFGFSGQ
;
A
#
# COMPACT_ATOMS: atom_id res chain seq x y z
N MET A 1 -8.38 7.19 -1.92
CA MET A 1 -7.19 8.06 -1.87
C MET A 1 -6.53 7.86 -0.52
N ARG A 2 -5.20 7.79 -0.42
CA ARG A 2 -4.48 7.56 0.85
C ARG A 2 -3.31 8.55 0.98
N GLY A 3 -3.16 9.13 2.18
CA GLY A 3 -2.07 10.08 2.47
C GLY A 3 -2.22 11.44 1.78
N ILE A 4 -3.46 11.89 1.52
CA ILE A 4 -3.74 13.20 0.91
C ILE A 4 -4.47 14.08 1.94
N CYS A 5 -4.05 15.34 2.03
CA CYS A 5 -4.79 16.39 2.73
C CYS A 5 -5.41 17.34 1.69
N PHE A 6 -6.70 17.64 1.82
CA PHE A 6 -7.39 18.63 0.99
C PHE A 6 -7.62 19.89 1.81
N GLU A 7 -7.01 20.99 1.38
CA GLU A 7 -7.15 22.29 2.00
C GLU A 7 -8.13 23.14 1.18
N VAL A 8 -9.13 23.72 1.86
CA VAL A 8 -10.09 24.62 1.23
C VAL A 8 -9.53 26.04 1.32
N CYS A 9 -9.02 26.56 0.20
CA CYS A 9 -8.39 27.87 0.16
C CYS A 9 -9.40 29.03 0.09
N ASP A 10 -10.53 28.82 -0.58
CA ASP A 10 -11.54 29.85 -0.79
C ASP A 10 -12.94 29.23 -0.98
N VAL A 11 -13.97 29.99 -0.59
CA VAL A 11 -15.38 29.61 -0.73
C VAL A 11 -16.23 30.83 -1.05
N VAL A 12 -16.84 30.83 -2.23
CA VAL A 12 -17.86 31.82 -2.63
C VAL A 12 -19.21 31.13 -2.69
N LEU A 13 -20.19 31.64 -1.93
CA LEU A 13 -21.53 31.07 -1.84
C LEU A 13 -22.59 32.03 -2.36
N HIS A 14 -23.60 31.49 -3.03
CA HIS A 14 -24.82 32.22 -3.33
C HIS A 14 -25.60 32.53 -2.04
N ALA A 15 -26.22 33.71 -1.95
CA ALA A 15 -26.94 34.15 -0.75
C ALA A 15 -28.09 33.20 -0.39
N ASP A 16 -28.91 32.84 -1.37
CA ASP A 16 -30.05 31.95 -1.17
C ASP A 16 -29.65 30.47 -1.08
N ALA A 17 -30.18 29.77 -0.07
CA ALA A 17 -29.87 28.36 0.20
C ALA A 17 -30.30 27.41 -0.94
N ILE A 18 -31.34 27.75 -1.70
CA ILE A 18 -31.86 26.94 -2.80
C ILE A 18 -30.84 26.79 -3.96
N HIS A 19 -29.90 27.74 -4.09
CA HIS A 19 -28.88 27.79 -5.14
C HIS A 19 -27.51 27.24 -4.70
N ARG A 20 -27.44 26.67 -3.50
CA ARG A 20 -26.26 25.94 -2.98
C ARG A 20 -26.64 24.60 -2.39
N GLY A 21 -27.68 23.99 -2.95
CA GLY A 21 -28.13 22.65 -2.57
C GLY A 21 -27.09 21.58 -2.89
N GLY A 22 -27.21 20.41 -2.24
CA GLY A 22 -26.28 19.30 -2.42
C GLY A 22 -26.12 18.86 -3.87
N GLY A 23 -27.19 18.92 -4.68
CA GLY A 23 -27.15 18.60 -6.11
C GLY A 23 -26.23 19.50 -6.94
N GLN A 24 -25.92 20.71 -6.47
CA GLN A 24 -25.02 21.65 -7.15
C GLN A 24 -23.60 21.60 -6.55
N VAL A 25 -23.49 21.46 -5.22
CA VAL A 25 -22.20 21.49 -4.51
C VAL A 25 -21.45 20.16 -4.59
N ILE A 26 -22.13 19.02 -4.50
CA ILE A 26 -21.47 17.70 -4.51
C ILE A 26 -20.74 17.41 -5.84
N PRO A 27 -21.35 17.58 -7.03
CA PRO A 27 -20.64 17.27 -8.28
C PRO A 27 -19.50 18.24 -8.57
N THR A 28 -19.63 19.51 -8.15
CA THR A 28 -18.57 20.52 -8.30
C THR A 28 -17.41 20.23 -7.36
N ALA A 29 -17.67 19.97 -6.07
CA ALA A 29 -16.65 19.58 -5.10
C ALA A 29 -15.92 18.29 -5.51
N ARG A 30 -16.63 17.27 -6.01
CA ARG A 30 -16.01 16.03 -6.51
C ARG A 30 -15.04 16.31 -7.66
N THR A 31 -15.45 17.15 -8.61
CA THR A 31 -14.60 17.53 -9.75
C THR A 31 -13.35 18.29 -9.27
N LEU A 32 -13.50 19.22 -8.32
CA LEU A 32 -12.40 19.97 -7.72
C LEU A 32 -11.40 19.06 -7.00
N ILE A 33 -11.88 18.07 -6.25
CA ILE A 33 -11.04 17.07 -5.58
C ILE A 33 -10.21 16.27 -6.60
N TYR A 34 -10.81 15.86 -7.72
CA TYR A 34 -10.06 15.15 -8.76
C TYR A 34 -9.04 16.05 -9.47
N ALA A 35 -9.40 17.29 -9.78
CA ALA A 35 -8.50 18.25 -10.41
C ALA A 35 -7.28 18.56 -9.51
N SER A 36 -7.52 18.83 -8.22
CA SER A 36 -6.45 19.06 -7.24
C SER A 36 -5.57 17.83 -7.02
N GLN A 37 -6.12 16.61 -7.07
CA GLN A 37 -5.31 15.40 -7.02
C GLN A 37 -4.37 15.28 -8.23
N LEU A 38 -4.84 15.61 -9.44
CA LEU A 38 -4.04 15.51 -10.67
C LEU A 38 -2.86 16.50 -10.67
N THR A 39 -3.03 17.69 -10.09
CA THR A 39 -1.94 18.67 -9.96
C THR A 39 -0.92 18.25 -8.89
N ALA A 40 -1.32 17.46 -7.89
CA ALA A 40 -0.48 16.99 -6.78
C ALA A 40 0.42 15.78 -7.12
N LYS A 41 0.67 15.47 -8.40
CA LYS A 41 1.51 14.33 -8.87
C LYS A 41 1.10 12.99 -8.22
N PRO A 42 -0.10 12.48 -8.52
CA PRO A 42 -0.62 11.29 -7.86
C PRO A 42 0.20 10.05 -8.24
N ARG A 43 0.28 9.07 -7.31
CA ARG A 43 0.92 7.78 -7.52
C ARG A 43 0.02 6.64 -7.06
N LEU A 44 0.18 5.46 -7.68
CA LEU A 44 -0.45 4.24 -7.21
C LEU A 44 0.32 3.71 -5.98
N LEU A 45 -0.43 3.19 -5.01
CA LEU A 45 0.12 2.52 -3.84
C LEU A 45 -0.17 1.03 -3.95
N GLU A 46 0.88 0.25 -4.12
CA GLU A 46 0.80 -1.21 -4.13
C GLU A 46 0.62 -1.74 -2.69
N PRO A 47 -0.29 -2.69 -2.43
CA PRO A 47 -0.35 -3.37 -1.15
C PRO A 47 0.84 -4.35 -1.00
N VAL A 48 1.33 -4.48 0.23
CA VAL A 48 2.50 -5.29 0.56
C VAL A 48 2.15 -6.19 1.74
N TYR A 49 2.42 -7.49 1.62
CA TYR A 49 2.27 -8.44 2.72
C TYR A 49 3.45 -8.40 3.66
N LEU A 50 3.17 -8.59 4.95
CA LEU A 50 4.15 -9.05 5.91
C LEU A 50 4.13 -10.58 5.91
N VAL A 51 5.16 -11.18 5.31
CA VAL A 51 5.30 -12.63 5.21
C VAL A 51 6.18 -13.11 6.35
N GLU A 52 5.76 -14.16 7.04
CA GLU A 52 6.56 -14.88 8.02
C GLU A 52 6.82 -16.29 7.49
N ILE A 53 8.10 -16.65 7.35
CA ILE A 53 8.56 -17.91 6.78
C ILE A 53 9.34 -18.65 7.84
N GLN A 54 8.96 -19.90 8.10
CA GLN A 54 9.69 -20.79 8.99
C GLN A 54 10.34 -21.91 8.17
N ALA A 55 11.66 -21.99 8.23
CA ALA A 55 12.41 -22.94 7.39
C ALA A 55 13.69 -23.44 8.09
N PRO A 56 14.20 -24.63 7.74
CA PRO A 56 15.51 -25.08 8.18
C PRO A 56 16.65 -24.22 7.62
N GLU A 57 17.80 -24.18 8.30
CA GLU A 57 18.98 -23.39 7.88
C GLU A 57 19.42 -23.67 6.43
N GLN A 58 19.32 -24.93 6.00
CA GLN A 58 19.77 -25.38 4.68
C GLN A 58 18.99 -24.75 3.52
N THR A 59 17.75 -24.31 3.75
CA THR A 59 16.86 -23.78 2.71
C THR A 59 16.74 -22.25 2.73
N VAL A 60 17.38 -21.59 3.70
CA VAL A 60 17.36 -20.12 3.85
C VAL A 60 17.87 -19.42 2.59
N SER A 61 18.96 -19.92 1.99
CA SER A 61 19.52 -19.36 0.76
C SER A 61 18.55 -19.41 -0.43
N GLY A 62 17.76 -20.47 -0.55
CA GLY A 62 16.72 -20.61 -1.57
C GLY A 62 15.60 -19.59 -1.38
N ILE A 63 15.19 -19.34 -0.13
CA ILE A 63 14.15 -18.36 0.20
C ILE A 63 14.59 -16.94 -0.18
N TYR A 64 15.85 -16.58 0.10
CA TYR A 64 16.42 -15.31 -0.38
C TYR A 64 16.40 -15.20 -1.91
N GLY A 65 16.68 -16.30 -2.62
CA GLY A 65 16.59 -16.36 -4.08
C GLY A 65 15.19 -16.03 -4.60
N VAL A 66 14.17 -16.71 -4.07
CA VAL A 66 12.77 -16.52 -4.48
C VAL A 66 12.26 -15.12 -4.11
N LEU A 67 12.57 -14.64 -2.91
CA LEU A 67 12.14 -13.30 -2.47
C LEU A 67 12.76 -12.20 -3.33
N ASN A 68 14.05 -12.29 -3.65
CA ASN A 68 14.72 -11.29 -4.49
C ASN A 68 14.15 -11.22 -5.91
N GLN A 69 13.75 -12.36 -6.50
CA GLN A 69 13.07 -12.38 -7.80
C GLN A 69 11.71 -11.66 -7.77
N LYS A 70 11.07 -11.61 -6.60
CA LYS A 70 9.70 -11.09 -6.40
C LYS A 70 9.66 -9.71 -5.75
N ARG A 71 10.75 -8.94 -5.80
CA ARG A 71 10.89 -7.62 -5.14
C ARG A 71 10.65 -7.67 -3.62
N GLY A 72 10.87 -8.83 -3.01
CA GLY A 72 10.73 -9.05 -1.58
C GLY A 72 11.90 -8.48 -0.80
N HIS A 73 11.64 -7.95 0.39
CA HIS A 73 12.67 -7.39 1.28
C HIS A 73 12.62 -8.04 2.66
N VAL A 74 13.62 -8.87 2.97
CA VAL A 74 13.80 -9.45 4.31
C VAL A 74 14.34 -8.38 5.25
N PHE A 75 13.70 -8.17 6.39
CA PHE A 75 14.15 -7.18 7.38
C PHE A 75 14.44 -7.79 8.76
N GLN A 76 14.00 -9.02 8.99
CA GLN A 76 14.28 -9.74 10.23
C GLN A 76 14.51 -11.22 9.93
N GLU A 77 15.58 -11.77 10.51
CA GLU A 77 15.89 -13.18 10.52
C GLU A 77 16.27 -13.56 11.94
N MET A 78 15.60 -14.57 12.49
CA MET A 78 15.83 -15.04 13.86
C MET A 78 15.85 -16.56 13.89
N GLN A 79 16.95 -17.12 14.39
CA GLN A 79 17.01 -18.55 14.68
C GLN A 79 16.12 -18.85 15.89
N ARG A 80 15.27 -19.88 15.79
CA ARG A 80 14.42 -20.31 16.89
C ARG A 80 15.25 -21.14 17.88
N PRO A 81 15.47 -20.67 19.13
CA PRO A 81 16.32 -21.36 20.08
C PRO A 81 15.85 -22.80 20.35
N GLY A 82 16.78 -23.74 20.35
CA GLY A 82 16.50 -25.16 20.61
C GLY A 82 15.92 -25.94 19.43
N THR A 83 15.78 -25.33 18.24
CA THR A 83 15.37 -26.03 17.01
C THR A 83 16.27 -25.63 15.83
N PRO A 84 16.45 -26.47 14.80
CA PRO A 84 17.21 -26.11 13.59
C PRO A 84 16.43 -25.19 12.62
N LEU A 85 15.45 -24.42 13.13
CA LEU A 85 14.53 -23.61 12.33
C LEU A 85 14.86 -22.12 12.45
N TYR A 86 14.71 -21.42 11.35
CA TYR A 86 14.81 -19.97 11.24
C TYR A 86 13.42 -19.40 10.96
N ASN A 87 13.12 -18.29 11.64
CA ASN A 87 11.95 -17.46 11.39
C ASN A 87 12.42 -16.19 10.66
N MET A 88 11.97 -16.02 9.42
CA MET A 88 12.25 -14.84 8.61
C MET A 88 10.99 -14.02 8.43
N LYS A 89 11.11 -12.69 8.55
CA LYS A 89 10.05 -11.74 8.21
C LYS A 89 10.49 -10.87 7.05
N ALA A 90 9.59 -10.77 6.07
CA ALA A 90 9.84 -10.05 4.84
C ALA A 90 8.61 -9.26 4.40
N TYR A 91 8.86 -8.19 3.65
CA TYR A 91 7.84 -7.48 2.89
C TYR A 91 7.79 -8.05 1.47
N LEU A 92 6.61 -8.42 0.99
CA LEU A 92 6.39 -8.95 -0.35
C LEU A 92 5.22 -8.23 -1.04
N PRO A 93 5.41 -7.62 -2.23
CA PRO A 93 4.30 -7.01 -2.95
C PRO A 93 3.23 -8.04 -3.33
N VAL A 94 1.96 -7.72 -3.10
CA VAL A 94 0.85 -8.69 -3.27
C VAL A 94 0.77 -9.20 -4.71
N ILE A 95 1.06 -8.38 -5.71
CA ILE A 95 0.99 -8.77 -7.12
C ILE A 95 2.00 -9.88 -7.46
N GLU A 96 3.11 -9.94 -6.74
CA GLU A 96 4.20 -10.90 -6.96
C GLU A 96 3.99 -12.21 -6.17
N CYS A 97 3.09 -12.19 -5.18
CA CYS A 97 2.84 -13.27 -4.24
C CYS A 97 2.07 -14.45 -4.83
N PHE A 98 1.48 -14.31 -6.02
CA PHE A 98 0.79 -15.42 -6.68
C PHE A 98 1.78 -16.57 -6.96
N GLY A 99 1.46 -17.76 -6.45
CA GLY A 99 2.30 -18.95 -6.55
C GLY A 99 3.49 -18.98 -5.59
N PHE A 100 3.64 -18.01 -4.69
CA PHE A 100 4.76 -17.92 -3.75
C PHE A 100 4.88 -19.12 -2.81
N SER A 101 3.75 -19.69 -2.36
CA SER A 101 3.75 -20.86 -1.47
C SER A 101 4.03 -22.19 -2.19
N GLY A 102 4.02 -22.21 -3.52
CA GLY A 102 4.19 -23.42 -4.32
C GLY A 102 5.56 -23.57 -4.98
N GLN A 103 6.46 -22.60 -4.78
CA GLN A 103 7.85 -22.58 -5.27
C GLN A 103 8.82 -22.88 -4.13
#